data_AF-A0A254S1V8-F1
#
_entry.id   AF-A0A254S1V8-F1
#
_cell.length_a   1.000
_cell.length_b   1.000
_cell.length_c   1.000
_cell.angle_alpha   90.00
_cell.angle_beta   90.00
_cell.angle_gamma   90.00
#
_symmetry.space_group_name_H-M   'P 1'
#
loop_
_entity.id
_entity.type
_entity.pdbx_description
1 polymer ?
#
loop_
_entity_poly.entity_id
_entity_poly.type
_entity_poly.pdbx_seq_one_letter_code
_entity_poly.pdbx_strand_id
1 'polypeptide(L)'
;MFESLNFHFSFYDYLLVAMVTALGTLSAYLKDPQLKAVTATIPIPFGFAYIAVGLPIGAANAISGFMCMLYANIVRILHYKAKVPIVLSIIIGLACFVAMGTFLMPRIPDNEAFFVGVCAFDFIVGLIMFQKQKYKAGVRYKTPLPIYIKAPAIAGVVSGLMFIKRLMGGFCTSFPMMNSIVSYESRFSLGDQCRQLPLFLIAGPFMFLEMHFIETRLGLNHWLVLLSGYIIFSVIYVPLNNELKRRNACNYNNPQE
;
A
#
# COMPACT_ATOMS: atom_id res chain seq x y z
N MET A 1 5.92 -21.51 15.62
CA MET A 1 5.67 -20.06 15.51
C MET A 1 6.97 -19.23 15.46
N PHE A 2 8.03 -19.59 16.19
CA PHE A 2 9.32 -18.88 16.08
C PHE A 2 10.09 -19.20 14.79
N GLU A 3 10.01 -20.43 14.27
CA GLU A 3 10.65 -20.82 12.99
C GLU A 3 10.08 -20.09 11.76
N SER A 4 8.85 -19.57 11.87
CA SER A 4 8.20 -18.78 10.82
C SER A 4 8.60 -17.30 10.85
N LEU A 5 9.47 -16.87 11.77
CA LEU A 5 10.02 -15.52 11.79
C LEU A 5 11.30 -15.43 10.95
N ASN A 6 11.50 -14.28 10.29
CA ASN A 6 12.65 -14.07 9.41
C ASN A 6 13.84 -13.48 10.17
N PHE A 7 14.65 -14.32 10.80
CA PHE A 7 15.85 -13.86 11.53
C PHE A 7 17.06 -13.58 10.61
N HIS A 8 17.07 -14.14 9.40
CA HIS A 8 18.14 -13.96 8.42
C HIS A 8 17.63 -13.15 7.23
N PHE A 9 18.03 -11.88 7.16
CA PHE A 9 17.62 -10.97 6.10
C PHE A 9 18.44 -11.27 4.84
N SER A 10 17.75 -11.41 3.71
CA SER A 10 18.41 -11.51 2.41
C SER A 10 18.82 -10.13 1.89
N PHE A 11 19.62 -10.09 0.82
CA PHE A 11 19.95 -8.83 0.13
C PHE A 11 18.70 -8.01 -0.22
N TYR A 12 17.64 -8.67 -0.71
CA TYR A 12 16.39 -8.01 -1.07
C TYR A 12 15.61 -7.46 0.13
N ASP A 13 15.78 -8.06 1.32
CA ASP A 13 15.20 -7.52 2.56
C ASP A 13 15.86 -6.20 2.95
N TYR A 14 17.18 -6.14 2.91
CA TYR A 14 17.93 -4.91 3.15
C TYR A 14 17.59 -3.84 2.11
N LEU A 15 17.48 -4.22 0.84
CA LEU A 15 17.12 -3.31 -0.23
C LEU A 15 15.70 -2.75 -0.04
N LEU A 16 14.73 -3.59 0.32
CA LEU A 16 13.37 -3.17 0.65
C LEU A 16 13.36 -2.21 1.84
N VAL A 17 14.08 -2.52 2.92
CA VAL A 17 14.21 -1.65 4.10
C VAL A 17 14.80 -0.30 3.71
N ALA A 18 15.88 -0.28 2.94
CA ALA A 18 16.52 0.96 2.47
C ALA A 18 15.58 1.79 1.60
N MET A 19 14.90 1.16 0.63
CA MET A 19 13.99 1.84 -0.29
C MET A 19 12.75 2.40 0.40
N VAL A 20 12.11 1.62 1.27
CA VAL A 20 10.95 2.08 2.05
C VAL A 20 11.38 3.17 3.04
N THR A 21 12.58 3.08 3.61
CA THR A 21 13.12 4.15 4.47
C THR A 21 13.33 5.44 3.69
N ALA A 22 13.93 5.37 2.51
CA ALA A 22 14.13 6.53 1.64
C ALA A 22 12.78 7.16 1.23
N LEU A 23 11.83 6.35 0.77
CA LEU A 23 10.48 6.82 0.39
C LEU A 23 9.69 7.37 1.57
N GLY A 24 9.73 6.71 2.72
CA GLY A 24 9.06 7.15 3.94
C GLY A 24 9.64 8.48 4.45
N THR A 25 10.96 8.61 4.39
CA THR A 25 11.67 9.86 4.73
C THR A 25 11.30 10.96 3.74
N LEU A 26 11.28 10.68 2.44
CA LEU A 26 10.83 11.63 1.43
C LEU A 26 9.39 12.09 1.73
N SER A 27 8.47 11.16 1.94
CA SER A 27 7.05 11.43 2.22
C SER A 27 6.87 12.32 3.45
N ALA A 28 7.62 12.06 4.52
CA ALA A 28 7.59 12.85 5.73
C ALA A 28 7.98 14.34 5.52
N TYR A 29 8.81 14.61 4.52
CA TYR A 29 9.32 15.92 4.19
C TYR A 29 8.49 16.65 3.12
N LEU A 30 7.56 15.96 2.46
CA LEU A 30 6.55 16.58 1.60
C LEU A 30 5.57 17.37 2.46
N LYS A 31 5.21 18.59 2.03
CA LYS A 31 4.16 19.40 2.67
C LYS A 31 2.77 19.06 2.14
N ASP A 32 2.70 18.63 0.88
CA ASP A 32 1.46 18.43 0.16
C ASP A 32 0.80 17.08 0.52
N PRO A 33 -0.44 17.08 1.04
CA PRO A 33 -1.16 15.86 1.42
C PRO A 33 -1.34 14.88 0.28
N GLN A 34 -1.55 15.38 -0.94
CA GLN A 34 -1.77 14.54 -2.10
C GLN A 34 -0.46 13.87 -2.54
N LEU A 35 0.65 14.60 -2.55
CA LEU A 35 1.94 13.97 -2.85
C LEU A 35 2.30 12.89 -1.83
N LYS A 36 1.98 13.09 -0.54
CA LYS A 36 2.12 12.02 0.46
C LYS A 36 1.25 10.81 0.15
N ALA A 37 -0.02 11.03 -0.19
CA ALA A 37 -0.94 9.95 -0.53
C ALA A 37 -0.46 9.17 -1.79
N VAL A 38 0.11 9.87 -2.77
CA VAL A 38 0.75 9.26 -3.95
C VAL A 38 1.93 8.38 -3.52
N THR A 39 2.82 8.84 -2.63
CA THR A 39 3.92 7.99 -2.12
C THR A 39 3.45 6.72 -1.41
N ALA A 40 2.22 6.72 -0.87
CA ALA A 40 1.61 5.54 -0.24
C ALA A 40 1.03 4.53 -1.24
N THR A 41 0.80 4.95 -2.49
CA THR A 41 0.10 4.14 -3.52
C THR A 41 0.97 3.74 -4.69
N ILE A 42 2.10 4.41 -4.92
CA ILE A 42 3.07 3.96 -5.92
C ILE A 42 3.61 2.57 -5.50
N PRO A 43 3.60 1.57 -6.39
CA PRO A 43 3.93 0.19 -6.02
C PRO A 43 5.43 -0.09 -5.80
N ILE A 44 6.27 0.92 -5.51
CA ILE A 44 7.71 0.72 -5.24
C ILE A 44 7.97 -0.34 -4.14
N PRO A 45 7.38 -0.22 -2.94
CA PRO A 45 7.54 -1.24 -1.90
C PRO A 45 7.02 -2.61 -2.33
N PHE A 46 5.91 -2.63 -3.10
CA PHE A 46 5.34 -3.85 -3.64
C PHE A 46 6.34 -4.57 -4.55
N GLY A 47 7.03 -3.85 -5.44
CA GLY A 47 7.99 -4.45 -6.36
C GLY A 47 9.17 -5.10 -5.65
N PHE A 48 9.74 -4.42 -4.64
CA PHE A 48 10.81 -5.00 -3.83
C PHE A 48 10.33 -6.16 -2.97
N ALA A 49 9.11 -6.08 -2.43
CA ALA A 49 8.52 -7.19 -1.69
C ALA A 49 8.23 -8.40 -2.58
N TYR A 50 7.75 -8.18 -3.80
CA TYR A 50 7.53 -9.23 -4.81
C TYR A 50 8.84 -9.99 -5.10
N ILE A 51 9.93 -9.26 -5.37
CA ILE A 51 11.25 -9.85 -5.61
C ILE A 51 11.79 -10.53 -4.34
N ALA A 52 11.57 -9.95 -3.16
CA ALA A 52 12.03 -10.50 -1.88
C ALA A 52 11.25 -11.76 -1.45
N VAL A 53 9.99 -11.88 -1.85
CA VAL A 53 9.16 -13.08 -1.62
C VAL A 53 9.51 -14.16 -2.65
N GLY A 54 9.76 -13.79 -3.90
CA GLY A 54 10.21 -14.73 -4.95
C GLY A 54 9.15 -15.75 -5.36
N LEU A 55 7.88 -15.42 -5.15
CA LEU A 55 6.75 -16.25 -5.58
C LEU A 55 5.96 -15.48 -6.65
N PRO A 56 5.36 -16.19 -7.62
CA PRO A 56 4.49 -15.57 -8.59
C PRO A 56 3.34 -14.82 -7.93
N ILE A 57 2.91 -13.75 -8.58
CA ILE A 57 1.72 -13.00 -8.15
C ILE A 57 0.52 -13.95 -8.16
N GLY A 58 -0.27 -13.96 -7.08
CA GLY A 58 -1.47 -14.78 -6.98
C GLY A 58 -2.60 -14.10 -6.22
N ALA A 59 -3.61 -14.89 -5.84
CA ALA A 59 -4.80 -14.41 -5.14
C ALA A 59 -4.46 -13.69 -3.82
N ALA A 60 -3.48 -14.18 -3.06
CA ALA A 60 -3.05 -13.52 -1.82
C ALA A 60 -2.52 -12.09 -2.06
N ASN A 61 -1.76 -11.87 -3.15
CA ASN A 61 -1.27 -10.55 -3.52
C ASN A 61 -2.44 -9.62 -3.88
N ALA A 62 -3.41 -10.09 -4.66
CA ALA A 62 -4.59 -9.32 -5.01
C ALA A 62 -5.40 -8.94 -3.76
N ILE A 63 -5.78 -9.91 -2.91
CA ILE A 63 -6.53 -9.65 -1.66
C ILE A 63 -5.81 -8.63 -0.78
N SER A 64 -4.47 -8.68 -0.72
CA SER A 64 -3.68 -7.76 0.08
C SER A 64 -3.85 -6.28 -0.36
N GLY A 65 -4.17 -6.03 -1.64
CA GLY A 65 -4.51 -4.70 -2.15
C GLY A 65 -5.74 -4.13 -1.46
N PHE A 66 -6.84 -4.88 -1.43
CA PHE A 66 -8.05 -4.50 -0.70
C PHE A 66 -7.80 -4.36 0.80
N MET A 67 -7.04 -5.29 1.39
CA MET A 67 -6.69 -5.20 2.82
C MET A 67 -5.87 -3.93 3.14
N CYS A 68 -5.06 -3.45 2.22
CA CYS A 68 -4.30 -2.21 2.39
C CYS A 68 -5.23 -0.98 2.44
N MET A 69 -6.30 -1.00 1.64
CA MET A 69 -7.36 -0.01 1.74
C MET A 69 -8.15 -0.11 3.05
N LEU A 70 -8.48 -1.33 3.51
CA LEU A 70 -9.11 -1.55 4.81
C LEU A 70 -8.25 -1.00 5.94
N TYR A 71 -6.95 -1.29 5.92
CA TYR A 71 -5.97 -0.77 6.87
C TYR A 71 -6.07 0.75 7.01
N ALA A 72 -5.96 1.49 5.90
CA ALA A 72 -5.98 2.96 5.96
C ALA A 72 -7.33 3.49 6.48
N ASN A 73 -8.45 2.83 6.12
CA ASN A 73 -9.76 3.20 6.63
C ASN A 73 -9.92 2.89 8.12
N ILE A 74 -9.40 1.76 8.62
CA ILE A 74 -9.38 1.43 10.05
C ILE A 74 -8.61 2.52 10.80
N VAL A 75 -7.39 2.86 10.36
CA VAL A 75 -6.58 3.92 10.99
C VAL A 75 -7.32 5.26 11.00
N ARG A 76 -7.94 5.64 9.87
CA ARG A 76 -8.72 6.87 9.78
C ARG A 76 -9.92 6.87 10.72
N ILE A 77 -10.70 5.80 10.77
CA ILE A 77 -11.88 5.70 11.62
C ILE A 77 -11.48 5.76 13.10
N LEU A 78 -10.48 4.98 13.50
CA LEU A 78 -9.97 4.97 14.86
C LEU A 78 -9.45 6.34 15.28
N HIS A 79 -8.64 6.98 14.43
CA HIS A 79 -8.03 8.26 14.77
C HIS A 79 -9.02 9.44 14.71
N TYR A 80 -9.84 9.54 13.66
CA TYR A 80 -10.72 10.71 13.46
C TYR A 80 -12.06 10.60 14.18
N LYS A 81 -12.68 9.41 14.17
CA LYS A 81 -14.01 9.20 14.76
C LYS A 81 -13.91 8.72 16.20
N ALA A 82 -13.11 7.68 16.46
CA ALA A 82 -12.96 7.13 17.82
C ALA A 82 -11.91 7.85 18.67
N LYS A 83 -11.19 8.84 18.11
CA LYS A 83 -10.19 9.66 18.79
C LYS A 83 -9.04 8.89 19.43
N VAL A 84 -8.75 7.69 18.92
CA VAL A 84 -7.60 6.88 19.35
C VAL A 84 -6.30 7.56 18.89
N PRO A 85 -5.22 7.58 19.69
CA PRO A 85 -3.93 8.11 19.26
C PRO A 85 -3.45 7.46 17.95
N ILE A 86 -2.79 8.23 17.08
CA ILE A 86 -2.43 7.78 15.73
C ILE A 86 -1.54 6.53 15.74
N VAL A 87 -0.56 6.47 16.66
CA VAL A 87 0.35 5.33 16.77
C VAL A 87 -0.42 4.06 17.15
N LEU A 88 -1.33 4.15 18.12
CA LEU A 88 -2.16 3.02 18.52
C LEU A 88 -3.13 2.59 17.40
N SER A 89 -3.69 3.56 16.67
CA SER A 89 -4.54 3.29 15.51
C SER A 89 -3.78 2.53 14.41
N ILE A 90 -2.53 2.92 14.14
CA ILE A 90 -1.63 2.22 13.21
C ILE A 90 -1.35 0.80 13.70
N ILE A 91 -0.98 0.63 14.97
CA ILE A 91 -0.70 -0.70 15.56
C ILE A 91 -1.92 -1.61 15.42
N ILE A 92 -3.12 -1.13 15.76
CA ILE A 92 -4.36 -1.89 15.63
C ILE A 92 -4.63 -2.24 14.17
N GLY A 93 -4.49 -1.28 13.25
CA GLY A 93 -4.64 -1.54 11.82
C GLY A 93 -3.66 -2.60 11.30
N LEU A 94 -2.40 -2.53 11.70
CA LEU A 94 -1.37 -3.50 11.36
C LEU A 94 -1.70 -4.88 11.93
N ALA A 95 -2.10 -4.94 13.21
CA ALA A 95 -2.51 -6.20 13.85
C ALA A 95 -3.70 -6.83 13.12
N CYS A 96 -4.71 -6.04 12.75
CA CYS A 96 -5.85 -6.52 11.95
C CYS A 96 -5.39 -7.05 10.59
N PHE A 97 -4.51 -6.33 9.89
CA PHE A 97 -3.97 -6.76 8.59
C PHE A 97 -3.17 -8.06 8.71
N VAL A 98 -2.27 -8.17 9.69
CA VAL A 98 -1.47 -9.37 9.93
C VAL A 98 -2.36 -10.55 10.33
N ALA A 99 -3.31 -10.34 11.24
CA ALA A 99 -4.22 -11.38 11.71
C ALA A 99 -5.09 -11.93 10.57
N MET A 100 -5.69 -11.03 9.78
CA MET A 100 -6.47 -11.43 8.60
C MET A 100 -5.59 -12.13 7.56
N GLY A 101 -4.40 -11.62 7.26
CA GLY A 101 -3.49 -12.22 6.28
C GLY A 101 -3.05 -13.62 6.71
N THR A 102 -2.65 -13.77 7.97
CA THR A 102 -2.22 -15.07 8.54
C THR A 102 -3.38 -16.08 8.55
N PHE A 103 -4.59 -15.63 8.86
CA PHE A 103 -5.77 -16.49 8.89
C PHE A 103 -6.28 -16.86 7.49
N LEU A 104 -6.24 -15.93 6.54
CA LEU A 104 -6.72 -16.13 5.18
C LEU A 104 -5.73 -16.91 4.32
N MET A 105 -4.42 -16.74 4.51
CA MET A 105 -3.37 -17.39 3.70
C MET A 105 -3.58 -18.89 3.48
N PRO A 106 -3.81 -19.74 4.51
CA PRO A 106 -4.00 -21.17 4.30
C PRO A 106 -5.37 -21.55 3.70
N ARG A 107 -6.28 -20.59 3.51
CA ARG A 107 -7.66 -20.80 3.04
C ARG A 107 -7.88 -20.28 1.62
N ILE A 108 -6.90 -19.59 1.03
CA ILE A 108 -7.01 -19.02 -0.30
C ILE A 108 -6.78 -20.11 -1.34
N PRO A 109 -7.70 -20.33 -2.27
CA PRO A 109 -7.48 -21.24 -3.37
C PRO A 109 -6.39 -20.73 -4.33
N ASP A 110 -5.47 -21.60 -4.72
CA ASP A 110 -4.39 -21.30 -5.67
C ASP A 110 -4.80 -21.43 -7.15
N ASN A 111 -6.08 -21.28 -7.46
CA ASN A 111 -6.57 -21.38 -8.85
C ASN A 111 -6.68 -20.01 -9.53
N GLU A 112 -6.43 -19.99 -10.84
CA GLU A 112 -6.45 -18.76 -11.66
C GLU A 112 -7.82 -18.06 -11.62
N ALA A 113 -8.92 -18.82 -11.63
CA ALA A 113 -10.27 -18.25 -11.64
C ALA A 113 -10.55 -17.44 -10.36
N PHE A 114 -10.11 -17.93 -9.20
CA PHE A 114 -10.23 -17.23 -7.94
C PHE A 114 -9.36 -15.96 -7.92
N PHE A 115 -8.11 -16.05 -8.39
CA PHE A 115 -7.24 -14.88 -8.54
C PHE A 115 -7.86 -13.78 -9.43
N VAL A 116 -8.36 -14.15 -10.62
CA VAL A 116 -9.05 -13.22 -11.54
C VAL A 116 -10.31 -12.66 -10.88
N GLY A 117 -11.07 -13.48 -10.17
CA GLY A 117 -12.26 -13.07 -9.42
C GLY A 117 -11.95 -12.01 -8.35
N VAL A 118 -10.86 -12.18 -7.59
CA VAL A 118 -10.38 -11.17 -6.63
C VAL A 118 -9.95 -9.89 -7.34
N CYS A 119 -9.21 -10.00 -8.45
CA CYS A 119 -8.82 -8.83 -9.24
C CYS A 119 -10.05 -8.03 -9.74
N ALA A 120 -11.08 -8.74 -10.21
CA ALA A 120 -12.34 -8.12 -10.61
C ALA A 120 -13.06 -7.46 -9.42
N PHE A 121 -13.09 -8.13 -8.27
CA PHE A 121 -13.65 -7.57 -7.04
C PHE A 121 -12.94 -6.27 -6.63
N ASP A 122 -11.60 -6.26 -6.57
CA ASP A 122 -10.79 -5.09 -6.24
C ASP A 122 -11.06 -3.94 -7.20
N PHE A 123 -11.11 -4.23 -8.50
CA PHE A 123 -11.43 -3.24 -9.53
C PHE A 123 -12.82 -2.61 -9.32
N ILE A 124 -13.85 -3.44 -9.11
CA ILE A 124 -15.24 -2.97 -8.90
C ILE A 124 -15.32 -2.11 -7.64
N VAL A 125 -14.73 -2.56 -6.54
CA VAL A 125 -14.71 -1.81 -5.28
C VAL A 125 -13.95 -0.50 -5.45
N GLY A 126 -12.79 -0.53 -6.11
CA GLY A 126 -11.98 0.63 -6.45
C GLY A 126 -12.78 1.66 -7.25
N LEU A 127 -13.50 1.23 -8.29
CA LEU A 127 -14.39 2.09 -9.07
C LEU A 127 -15.50 2.71 -8.21
N ILE A 128 -16.23 1.89 -7.44
CA ILE A 128 -17.33 2.37 -6.59
C ILE A 128 -16.82 3.41 -5.62
N MET A 129 -15.68 3.17 -4.96
CA MET A 129 -15.10 4.09 -4.00
C MET A 129 -14.53 5.35 -4.65
N PHE A 130 -13.88 5.22 -5.81
CA PHE A 130 -13.37 6.35 -6.58
C PHE A 130 -14.50 7.29 -7.04
N GLN A 131 -15.68 6.76 -7.37
CA GLN A 131 -16.83 7.60 -7.72
C GLN A 131 -17.54 8.20 -6.51
N LYS A 132 -17.63 7.47 -5.39
CA LYS A 132 -18.37 7.91 -4.19
C LYS A 132 -17.56 8.74 -3.19
N GLN A 133 -16.27 8.95 -3.42
CA GLN A 133 -15.42 9.68 -2.48
C GLN A 133 -15.86 11.14 -2.29
N LYS A 134 -16.18 11.50 -1.05
CA LYS A 134 -16.46 12.88 -0.60
C LYS A 134 -15.58 13.17 0.61
N TYR A 135 -14.39 13.72 0.40
CA TYR A 135 -13.49 14.07 1.50
C TYR A 135 -13.01 15.51 1.36
N LYS A 136 -12.98 16.23 2.48
CA LYS A 136 -12.36 17.55 2.56
C LYS A 136 -10.86 17.44 2.31
N ALA A 137 -10.27 18.44 1.64
CA ALA A 137 -8.84 18.51 1.42
C ALA A 137 -8.10 18.51 2.76
N GLY A 138 -7.05 17.70 2.88
CA GLY A 138 -6.26 17.62 4.09
C GLY A 138 -5.39 18.84 4.33
N VAL A 139 -4.88 18.95 5.56
CA VAL A 139 -4.02 20.05 5.98
C VAL A 139 -2.60 19.82 5.50
N ARG A 140 -1.99 20.84 4.89
CA ARG A 140 -0.57 20.83 4.53
C ARG A 140 0.28 20.78 5.80
N TYR A 141 1.10 19.74 5.93
CA TYR A 141 1.94 19.53 7.11
C TYR A 141 3.25 18.85 6.73
N LYS A 142 4.36 19.27 7.32
CA LYS A 142 5.67 18.64 7.20
C LYS A 142 6.21 18.31 8.59
N THR A 143 6.93 17.21 8.71
CA THR A 143 7.61 16.87 9.97
C THR A 143 8.63 17.94 10.41
N PRO A 144 8.69 18.30 11.70
CA PRO A 144 9.78 19.11 12.24
C PRO A 144 11.01 18.25 12.61
N LEU A 145 10.84 16.93 12.76
CA LEU A 145 11.92 16.04 13.19
C LEU A 145 13.07 15.97 12.16
N PRO A 146 14.33 16.14 12.59
CA PRO A 146 15.50 16.00 11.74
C PRO A 146 15.63 14.62 11.08
N ILE A 147 16.26 14.59 9.91
CA ILE A 147 16.34 13.39 9.06
C ILE A 147 17.10 12.24 9.74
N TYR A 148 18.14 12.56 10.51
CA TYR A 148 18.97 11.58 11.22
C TYR A 148 18.25 10.91 12.40
N ILE A 149 17.13 11.44 12.88
CA ILE A 149 16.26 10.76 13.86
C ILE A 149 15.19 9.97 13.12
N LYS A 150 14.64 10.58 12.07
CA LYS A 150 13.48 10.05 11.37
C LYS A 150 13.79 8.84 10.51
N ALA A 151 14.85 8.89 9.72
CA ALA A 151 15.22 7.79 8.85
C ALA A 151 15.52 6.51 9.66
N PRO A 152 16.30 6.55 10.76
CA PRO A 152 16.47 5.37 11.62
C PRO A 152 15.18 4.87 12.27
N ALA A 153 14.28 5.76 12.69
CA ALA A 153 12.99 5.35 13.24
C ALA A 153 12.13 4.61 12.20
N ILE A 154 12.07 5.12 10.97
CA ILE A 154 11.39 4.47 9.86
C ILE A 154 12.04 3.11 9.54
N ALA A 155 13.38 3.06 9.44
CA ALA A 155 14.10 1.83 9.20
C ALA A 155 13.84 0.78 10.29
N GLY A 156 13.74 1.20 11.55
CA GLY A 156 13.38 0.33 12.67
C GLY A 156 11.98 -0.26 12.52
N VAL A 157 10.98 0.57 12.16
CA VAL A 157 9.61 0.08 11.90
C VAL A 157 9.60 -0.91 10.74
N VAL A 158 10.22 -0.57 9.60
CA VAL A 158 10.24 -1.44 8.42
C VAL A 158 10.98 -2.75 8.69
N SER A 159 12.11 -2.69 9.38
CA SER A 159 12.85 -3.89 9.81
C SER A 159 11.98 -4.77 10.71
N GLY A 160 11.27 -4.17 11.68
CA GLY A 160 10.29 -4.85 12.52
C GLY A 160 9.24 -5.62 11.72
N LEU A 161 8.73 -4.99 10.66
CA LEU A 161 7.76 -5.62 9.75
C LEU A 161 8.39 -6.73 8.90
N MET A 162 9.67 -6.63 8.54
CA MET A 162 10.38 -7.68 7.81
C MET A 162 10.62 -8.95 8.62
N PHE A 163 10.66 -8.87 9.95
CA PHE A 163 10.70 -10.06 10.80
C PHE A 163 9.46 -10.95 10.64
N ILE A 164 8.30 -10.37 10.34
CA ILE A 164 7.03 -11.10 10.21
C ILE A 164 6.65 -11.44 8.76
N LYS A 165 7.48 -11.07 7.76
CA LYS A 165 7.15 -11.23 6.33
C LYS A 165 6.76 -12.67 5.93
N ARG A 166 7.45 -13.66 6.51
CA ARG A 166 7.27 -15.09 6.18
C ARG A 166 5.91 -15.62 6.60
N LEU A 167 5.31 -15.05 7.65
CA LEU A 167 3.94 -15.40 8.08
C LEU A 167 2.89 -15.00 7.05
N MET A 168 3.23 -14.06 6.16
CA MET A 168 2.26 -13.38 5.32
C MET A 168 2.33 -13.80 3.86
N GLY A 169 3.45 -14.41 3.40
CA GLY A 169 3.61 -14.86 2.02
C GLY A 169 3.24 -13.76 1.01
N GLY A 170 2.32 -14.06 0.10
CA GLY A 170 1.83 -13.10 -0.91
C GLY A 170 1.20 -11.82 -0.33
N PHE A 171 0.65 -11.87 0.90
CA PHE A 171 0.13 -10.68 1.58
C PHE A 171 1.21 -9.67 1.95
N CYS A 172 2.47 -10.11 2.02
CA CYS A 172 3.58 -9.21 2.31
C CYS A 172 3.78 -8.16 1.21
N THR A 173 3.34 -8.44 -0.03
CA THR A 173 3.60 -7.56 -1.17
C THR A 173 2.83 -6.24 -1.10
N SER A 174 1.58 -6.25 -0.63
CA SER A 174 0.84 -5.02 -0.32
C SER A 174 0.78 -4.73 1.17
N PHE A 175 1.71 -5.31 1.96
CA PHE A 175 1.82 -4.98 3.37
C PHE A 175 1.92 -3.46 3.52
N PRO A 176 1.20 -2.85 4.46
CA PRO A 176 1.18 -1.40 4.65
C PRO A 176 2.49 -0.86 5.25
N MET A 177 3.66 -1.25 4.72
CA MET A 177 4.97 -0.72 5.10
C MET A 177 4.99 0.78 4.87
N MET A 178 4.75 1.22 3.64
CA MET A 178 4.63 2.65 3.33
C MET A 178 3.34 3.24 3.90
N ASN A 179 2.23 2.52 3.87
CA ASN A 179 0.96 3.06 4.35
C ASN A 179 0.96 3.35 5.86
N SER A 180 1.74 2.63 6.67
CA SER A 180 1.90 2.91 8.10
C SER A 180 2.69 4.19 8.37
N ILE A 181 3.82 4.36 7.67
CA ILE A 181 4.62 5.60 7.75
C ILE A 181 3.79 6.78 7.26
N VAL A 182 3.18 6.65 6.07
CA VAL A 182 2.35 7.71 5.49
C VAL A 182 1.18 8.04 6.41
N SER A 183 0.48 7.06 7.00
CA SER A 183 -0.61 7.33 7.96
C SER A 183 -0.16 8.22 9.12
N TYR A 184 1.04 8.00 9.66
CA TYR A 184 1.59 8.85 10.71
C TYR A 184 1.93 10.26 10.20
N GLU A 185 2.52 10.35 9.01
CA GLU A 185 2.89 11.62 8.37
C GLU A 185 1.70 12.44 7.87
N SER A 186 0.62 11.76 7.50
CA SER A 186 -0.64 12.33 7.02
C SER A 186 -1.71 12.27 8.09
N ARG A 187 -1.36 12.22 9.39
CA ARG A 187 -2.35 12.18 10.48
C ARG A 187 -3.34 13.35 10.45
N PHE A 188 -2.98 14.50 9.88
CA PHE A 188 -3.87 15.65 9.67
C PHE A 188 -4.56 15.66 8.29
N SER A 189 -4.35 14.62 7.49
CA SER A 189 -4.82 14.48 6.12
C SER A 189 -5.04 13.01 5.71
N LEU A 190 -5.49 12.14 6.63
CA LEU A 190 -5.70 10.70 6.38
C LEU A 190 -6.76 10.45 5.32
N GLY A 191 -7.68 11.42 5.13
CA GLY A 191 -8.66 11.39 4.05
C GLY A 191 -7.99 11.36 2.66
N ASP A 192 -6.90 12.09 2.46
CA ASP A 192 -6.13 12.07 1.20
C ASP A 192 -5.57 10.70 0.90
N GLN A 193 -4.98 10.03 1.90
CA GLN A 193 -4.48 8.67 1.74
C GLN A 193 -5.62 7.70 1.38
N CYS A 194 -6.76 7.80 2.07
CA CYS A 194 -7.94 6.96 1.79
C CYS A 194 -8.55 7.23 0.39
N ARG A 195 -8.39 8.44 -0.17
CA ARG A 195 -8.81 8.78 -1.53
C ARG A 195 -7.91 8.22 -2.61
N GLN A 196 -6.62 8.06 -2.30
CA GLN A 196 -5.65 7.58 -3.25
C GLN A 196 -5.72 6.05 -3.41
N LEU A 197 -6.03 5.31 -2.34
CA LEU A 197 -6.06 3.83 -2.36
C LEU A 197 -7.06 3.22 -3.36
N PRO A 198 -8.24 3.80 -3.62
CA PRO A 198 -9.10 3.38 -4.73
C PRO A 198 -8.40 3.38 -6.09
N LEU A 199 -7.44 4.28 -6.36
CA LEU A 199 -6.70 4.29 -7.63
C LEU A 199 -5.78 3.07 -7.72
N PHE A 200 -5.19 2.66 -6.60
CA PHE A 200 -4.43 1.42 -6.53
C PHE A 200 -5.32 0.20 -6.75
N LEU A 201 -6.54 0.18 -6.20
CA LEU A 201 -7.50 -0.90 -6.46
C LEU A 201 -8.02 -0.94 -7.90
N ILE A 202 -7.92 0.16 -8.64
CA ILE A 202 -8.27 0.17 -10.06
C ILE A 202 -7.07 -0.29 -10.91
N ALA A 203 -5.88 0.27 -10.69
CA ALA A 203 -4.70 0.00 -11.52
C ALA A 203 -3.95 -1.29 -11.13
N GLY A 204 -3.92 -1.61 -9.84
CA GLY A 204 -3.24 -2.78 -9.27
C GLY A 204 -3.72 -4.11 -9.84
N PRO A 205 -5.03 -4.38 -9.98
CA PRO A 205 -5.51 -5.62 -10.60
C PRO A 205 -4.97 -5.85 -12.02
N PHE A 206 -4.86 -4.83 -12.87
CA PHE A 206 -4.30 -4.98 -14.21
C PHE A 206 -2.80 -5.29 -14.18
N MET A 207 -2.08 -4.60 -13.29
CA MET A 207 -0.67 -4.90 -13.01
C MET A 207 -0.52 -6.36 -12.53
N PHE A 208 -1.34 -6.82 -11.60
CA PHE A 208 -1.26 -8.18 -11.06
C PHE A 208 -1.59 -9.25 -12.10
N LEU A 209 -2.65 -9.05 -12.89
CA LEU A 209 -3.03 -9.97 -13.96
C LEU A 209 -1.92 -10.12 -14.99
N GLU A 210 -1.36 -9.00 -15.43
CA GLU A 210 -0.28 -9.03 -16.40
C GLU A 210 0.98 -9.69 -15.83
N MET A 211 1.39 -9.30 -14.62
CA MET A 211 2.57 -9.89 -13.98
C MET A 211 2.40 -11.40 -13.81
N HIS A 212 1.24 -11.85 -13.35
CA HIS A 212 0.92 -13.27 -13.18
C HIS A 212 1.06 -14.05 -14.49
N PHE A 213 0.43 -13.59 -15.58
CA PHE A 213 0.43 -14.32 -16.84
C PHE A 213 1.78 -14.26 -17.57
N ILE A 214 2.50 -13.15 -17.50
CA ILE A 214 3.85 -13.07 -18.06
C ILE A 214 4.79 -14.01 -17.31
N GLU A 215 4.75 -14.01 -15.98
CA GLU A 215 5.63 -14.85 -15.18
C GLU A 215 5.34 -16.33 -15.37
N THR A 216 4.08 -16.74 -15.26
CA THR A 216 3.68 -18.16 -15.34
C THR A 216 3.73 -18.75 -16.75
N ARG A 217 3.49 -17.95 -17.80
CA ARG A 217 3.42 -18.47 -19.17
C ARG A 217 4.68 -18.18 -20.01
N LEU A 218 5.34 -17.05 -19.79
CA LEU A 218 6.53 -16.66 -20.56
C LEU A 218 7.83 -16.92 -19.80
N GLY A 219 7.78 -17.20 -18.50
CA GLY A 219 8.96 -17.52 -17.68
C GLY A 219 9.98 -16.39 -17.62
N LEU A 220 9.54 -15.14 -17.79
CA LEU A 220 10.44 -13.98 -17.77
C LEU A 220 10.98 -13.75 -16.35
N ASN A 221 12.15 -13.11 -16.28
CA ASN A 221 12.74 -12.70 -15.00
C ASN A 221 11.82 -11.72 -14.25
N HIS A 222 11.68 -11.89 -12.94
CA HIS A 222 10.92 -11.03 -12.03
C HIS A 222 11.14 -9.52 -12.25
N TRP A 223 12.35 -9.08 -12.62
CA TRP A 223 12.62 -7.67 -12.90
C TRP A 223 11.91 -7.15 -14.16
N LEU A 224 11.84 -7.96 -15.21
CA LEU A 224 11.14 -7.60 -16.45
C LEU A 224 9.63 -7.64 -16.24
N VAL A 225 9.14 -8.68 -15.56
CA VAL A 225 7.73 -8.81 -15.13
C VAL A 225 7.30 -7.59 -14.31
N LEU A 226 8.14 -7.19 -13.36
CA LEU A 226 7.87 -6.03 -12.53
C LEU A 226 7.84 -4.74 -13.36
N LEU A 227 8.81 -4.54 -14.24
CA LEU A 227 8.88 -3.35 -15.10
C LEU A 227 7.64 -3.22 -15.99
N SER A 228 7.19 -4.31 -16.61
CA SER A 228 6.01 -4.32 -17.47
C SER A 228 4.73 -4.04 -16.67
N GLY A 229 4.60 -4.64 -15.48
CA GLY A 229 3.54 -4.34 -14.53
C GLY A 229 3.49 -2.86 -14.11
N TYR A 230 4.65 -2.24 -13.85
CA TYR A 230 4.72 -0.80 -13.55
C TYR A 230 4.25 0.08 -14.70
N ILE A 231 4.56 -0.30 -15.94
CA ILE A 231 4.13 0.45 -17.12
C ILE A 231 2.60 0.44 -17.18
N ILE A 232 1.98 -0.74 -17.08
CA ILE A 232 0.51 -0.89 -17.09
C ILE A 232 -0.12 -0.13 -15.93
N PHE A 233 0.41 -0.29 -14.71
CA PHE A 233 -0.05 0.45 -13.55
C PHE A 233 -0.01 1.95 -13.80
N SER A 234 1.09 2.47 -14.34
CA SER A 234 1.29 3.91 -14.55
C SER A 234 0.36 4.46 -15.62
N VAL A 235 0.14 3.73 -16.71
CA VAL A 235 -0.78 4.11 -17.81
C VAL A 235 -2.21 4.31 -17.28
N ILE A 236 -2.64 3.49 -16.31
CA ILE A 236 -3.98 3.60 -15.71
C ILE A 236 -3.99 4.61 -14.56
N TYR A 237 -2.99 4.58 -13.69
CA TYR A 237 -2.93 5.37 -12.46
C TYR A 237 -2.78 6.87 -12.74
N VAL A 238 -1.92 7.26 -13.68
CA VAL A 238 -1.63 8.68 -13.99
C VAL A 238 -2.89 9.45 -14.39
N PRO A 239 -3.70 9.01 -15.37
CA PRO A 239 -4.93 9.72 -15.73
C PRO A 239 -5.95 9.76 -14.59
N LEU A 240 -6.09 8.67 -13.82
CA LEU A 240 -6.97 8.64 -12.65
C LEU A 240 -6.51 9.63 -11.56
N ASN A 241 -5.21 9.73 -11.33
CA ASN A 241 -4.64 10.67 -10.37
C ASN A 241 -4.82 12.12 -10.83
N ASN A 242 -4.68 12.39 -12.13
CA ASN A 242 -4.96 13.71 -12.69
C ASN A 242 -6.45 14.08 -12.56
N GLU A 243 -7.35 13.12 -12.76
CA GLU A 243 -8.77 13.32 -12.51
C GLU A 243 -9.07 13.58 -11.03
N LEU A 244 -8.42 12.84 -10.11
CA LEU A 244 -8.55 13.08 -8.68
C LEU A 244 -8.07 14.50 -8.29
N LYS A 245 -6.95 14.96 -8.86
CA LYS A 245 -6.46 16.34 -8.71
C LYS A 245 -7.52 17.35 -9.14
N ARG A 246 -8.11 17.14 -10.31
CA ARG A 246 -9.15 18.01 -10.88
C ARG A 246 -10.37 18.08 -9.95
N ARG A 247 -10.87 16.93 -9.48
CA ARG A 247 -12.01 16.87 -8.54
C ARG A 247 -11.72 17.59 -7.22
N ASN A 248 -10.52 17.43 -6.68
CA ASN A 248 -10.12 18.10 -5.44
C ASN A 248 -10.03 19.62 -5.61
N ALA A 249 -9.56 20.11 -6.76
CA ALA A 249 -9.51 21.54 -7.06
C ALA A 249 -10.91 22.16 -7.16
N CYS A 250 -11.86 21.48 -7.82
CA CYS A 250 -13.25 21.94 -7.90
C CYS A 250 -13.91 22.05 -6.52
N ASN A 251 -13.70 21.06 -5.64
CA ASN A 251 -14.25 21.07 -4.28
C ASN A 251 -13.65 22.17 -3.39
N TYR A 252 -12.42 22.61 -3.67
CA TYR A 252 -11.79 23.71 -2.93
C TYR A 252 -12.41 25.08 -3.28
N ASN A 253 -12.82 25.25 -4.54
CA ASN A 253 -13.39 26.49 -5.06
C ASN A 253 -14.90 26.63 -4.81
N ASN A 254 -15.55 25.61 -4.25
CA ASN A 254 -16.98 25.62 -3.93
C ASN A 254 -17.19 25.19 -2.47
N PRO A 255 -16.95 26.07 -1.48
CA PRO A 255 -16.94 25.72 -0.06
C PRO A 255 -18.34 25.50 0.55
N GLN A 256 -19.37 25.24 -0.25
CA GLN A 256 -20.72 24.97 0.24
C GLN A 256 -20.86 23.51 0.68
N GLU A 257 -20.38 23.20 1.90
CA GLU A 257 -20.89 22.17 2.86
C GLU A 257 -20.10 22.18 4.19
#